data_AF-A0A1Q7HRQ8-F1
#
_entry.id   AF-A0A1Q7HRQ8-F1
#
_cell.length_a   1.000
_cell.length_b   1.000
_cell.length_c   1.000
_cell.angle_alpha   90.00
_cell.angle_beta   90.00
_cell.angle_gamma   90.00
#
_symmetry.space_group_name_H-M   'P 1'
#
loop_
_entity.id
_entity.type
_entity.pdbx_description
1 polymer ?
#
loop_
_entity_poly.entity_id
_entity_poly.type
_entity_poly.pdbx_seq_one_letter_code
_entity_poly.pdbx_strand_id
1 'polypeptide(L)'
;MVVLGPVACSQGSEQLGFSKPTPATPEELLAELKEHQQRIDQATDAVLKRINEFNASRKPGERTIQFGEIFSQDFTDAQRDVLNQMITEEKDVSYKSLLEKIVADRDTIQNLQEKVMHLEQSLPDKFVVAKKGDRQHDLAMNYLVNESQVDPAKAKELLSQVDQTDELVPGNKVWFAYDPKQDVFRTYVTRGEANQTPLAVRRALQRKIISERDEARTERDSAQSERDAARAEVSQLQQVKAGLESDIAALQQNKAALEASVARLSGDLSFRQNSLFYHAANVRDLKERGVLSGVLKRVQDVKPVNFDTALDLRENTTITLEPRSFGLEHIGRVRVLPPIFQEGRDFRVETSEETGIARVTILDPELFKGKEVLLAVGG
;
A
#
# COMPACT_ATOMS: atom_id res chain seq x y z
N MET A 1 66.72 8.91 74.69
CA MET A 1 65.62 7.99 75.06
C MET A 1 64.62 8.00 73.90
N VAL A 2 64.41 6.85 73.23
CA VAL A 2 63.30 6.49 72.30
C VAL A 2 63.14 7.39 71.04
N VAL A 3 63.56 7.02 69.81
CA VAL A 3 63.16 5.99 68.81
C VAL A 3 61.78 6.21 68.13
N LEU A 4 61.78 6.06 66.79
CA LEU A 4 60.69 5.98 65.78
C LEU A 4 60.18 7.35 65.28
N GLY A 5 60.12 7.72 63.99
CA GLY A 5 60.36 7.11 62.68
C GLY A 5 59.54 7.95 61.67
N PRO A 6 60.03 8.33 60.47
CA PRO A 6 59.20 9.10 59.55
C PRO A 6 58.28 8.18 58.76
N VAL A 7 56.97 8.41 58.95
CA VAL A 7 55.88 7.85 58.17
C VAL A 7 55.95 8.37 56.74
N ALA A 8 55.74 7.45 55.80
CA ALA A 8 55.73 7.66 54.38
C ALA A 8 54.74 8.74 53.92
N CYS A 9 55.21 9.63 53.06
CA CYS A 9 54.42 10.32 52.05
C CYS A 9 55.20 10.21 50.73
N SER A 10 55.09 9.05 50.07
CA SER A 10 55.41 8.96 48.65
C SER A 10 54.21 9.49 47.86
N GLN A 11 54.24 10.77 47.52
CA GLN A 11 53.61 11.22 46.28
C GLN A 11 54.47 10.67 45.13
N GLY A 12 54.16 9.46 44.70
CA GLY A 12 54.67 8.87 43.47
C GLY A 12 53.68 9.17 42.35
N SER A 13 53.93 10.23 41.61
CA SER A 13 53.39 10.43 40.27
C SER A 13 54.06 9.42 39.32
N GLU A 14 53.51 8.21 39.25
CA GLU A 14 53.76 7.21 38.22
C GLU A 14 52.38 6.61 37.94
N GLN A 15 51.77 6.68 36.75
CA GLN A 15 52.23 6.07 35.51
C GLN A 15 51.61 6.80 34.30
N LEU A 16 52.33 7.76 33.73
CA LEU A 16 52.34 7.99 32.28
C LEU A 16 53.64 7.35 31.77
N GLY A 17 53.71 6.02 31.92
CA GLY A 17 54.89 5.22 31.60
C GLY A 17 54.80 4.68 30.18
N PHE A 18 55.59 5.26 29.29
CA PHE A 18 56.10 4.60 28.09
C PHE A 18 56.77 3.28 28.50
N SER A 19 56.01 2.18 28.49
CA SER A 19 56.49 0.87 28.94
C SER A 19 56.41 -0.18 27.83
N LYS A 20 56.93 0.17 26.66
CA LYS A 20 57.62 -0.77 25.77
C LYS A 20 58.97 -0.14 25.41
N PRO A 21 60.05 -0.92 25.33
CA PRO A 21 61.32 -0.39 24.82
C PRO A 21 61.07 0.20 23.44
N THR A 22 61.64 1.38 23.17
CA THR A 22 61.64 1.99 21.83
C THR A 22 62.03 0.91 20.82
N PRO A 23 61.24 0.69 19.75
CA PRO A 23 61.52 -0.37 18.78
C PRO A 23 62.97 -0.26 18.31
N ALA A 24 63.77 -1.29 18.56
CA ALA A 24 65.22 -1.24 18.41
C ALA A 24 65.64 -1.48 16.95
N THR A 25 64.73 -1.97 16.12
CA THR A 25 64.97 -2.31 14.71
C THR A 25 63.87 -1.79 13.79
N PRO A 26 64.19 -1.49 12.51
CA PRO A 26 63.19 -1.16 11.48
C PRO A 26 62.05 -2.19 11.35
N GLU A 27 62.36 -3.44 11.62
CA GLU A 27 61.42 -4.55 11.56
C GLU A 27 60.36 -4.50 12.66
N GLU A 28 60.77 -4.19 13.89
CA GLU A 28 59.86 -3.99 15.02
C GLU A 28 58.98 -2.75 14.81
N LEU A 29 59.54 -1.67 14.24
CA LEU A 29 58.78 -0.46 13.88
C LEU A 29 57.67 -0.77 12.87
N LEU A 30 58.00 -1.49 11.79
CA LEU A 30 57.04 -1.87 10.75
C LEU A 30 55.96 -2.83 11.29
N ALA A 31 56.31 -3.73 12.21
CA ALA A 31 55.35 -4.61 12.86
C ALA A 31 54.38 -3.85 13.76
N GLU A 32 54.87 -2.90 14.57
CA GLU A 32 54.04 -2.07 15.45
C GLU A 32 53.13 -1.12 14.66
N LEU A 33 53.64 -0.53 13.58
CA LEU A 33 52.88 0.28 12.62
C LEU A 33 51.71 -0.50 12.01
N LYS A 34 51.96 -1.76 11.61
CA LYS A 34 50.92 -2.65 11.07
C LYS A 34 49.88 -3.03 12.13
N GLU A 35 50.33 -3.34 13.35
CA GLU A 35 49.42 -3.65 14.47
C GLU A 35 48.50 -2.45 14.76
N HIS A 36 49.05 -1.24 14.83
CA HIS A 36 48.27 -0.04 15.11
C HIS A 36 47.28 0.28 13.99
N GLN A 37 47.66 0.11 12.71
CA GLN A 37 46.72 0.22 11.60
C GLN A 37 45.57 -0.79 11.71
N GLN A 38 45.87 -2.07 11.96
CA GLN A 38 44.84 -3.10 12.09
C GLN A 38 43.86 -2.80 13.24
N ARG A 39 44.36 -2.26 14.36
CA ARG A 39 43.51 -1.84 15.48
C ARG A 39 42.65 -0.63 15.14
N ILE A 40 43.19 0.32 14.39
CA ILE A 40 42.42 1.44 13.85
C ILE A 40 41.28 0.94 12.98
N ASP A 41 41.51 -0.07 12.15
CA ASP A 41 40.50 -0.66 11.28
C ASP A 41 39.39 -1.35 12.05
N GLN A 42 39.76 -2.21 13.00
CA GLN A 42 38.81 -2.90 13.86
C GLN A 42 37.93 -1.92 14.64
N ALA A 43 38.52 -0.85 15.19
CA ALA A 43 37.77 0.20 15.86
C ALA A 43 36.85 0.95 14.90
N THR A 44 37.31 1.20 13.66
CA THR A 44 36.50 1.87 12.63
C THR A 44 35.28 1.04 12.24
N ASP A 45 35.46 -0.25 12.01
CA ASP A 45 34.39 -1.20 11.69
C ASP A 45 33.40 -1.34 12.86
N ALA A 46 33.91 -1.35 14.10
CA ALA A 46 33.07 -1.36 15.29
C ALA A 46 32.19 -0.11 15.37
N VAL A 47 32.72 1.08 15.09
CA VAL A 47 31.93 2.32 15.05
C VAL A 47 30.88 2.24 13.94
N LEU A 48 31.25 1.82 12.73
CA LEU A 48 30.30 1.67 11.63
C LEU A 48 29.14 0.75 12.02
N LYS A 49 29.44 -0.40 12.65
CA LYS A 49 28.42 -1.32 13.14
C LYS A 49 27.51 -0.66 14.17
N ARG A 50 28.06 0.09 15.11
CA ARG A 50 27.28 0.80 16.14
C ARG A 50 26.41 1.91 15.59
N ILE A 51 26.90 2.67 14.60
CA ILE A 51 26.09 3.66 13.90
C ILE A 51 24.91 2.99 13.20
N ASN A 52 25.15 1.87 12.51
CA ASN A 52 24.09 1.12 11.85
C ASN A 52 23.06 0.59 12.86
N GLU A 53 23.52 0.04 14.00
CA GLU A 53 22.65 -0.41 15.10
C GLU A 53 21.82 0.74 15.67
N PHE A 54 22.45 1.89 15.92
CA PHE A 54 21.79 3.10 16.39
C PHE A 54 20.73 3.57 15.38
N ASN A 55 21.10 3.76 14.12
CA ASN A 55 20.18 4.25 13.08
C ASN A 55 19.00 3.29 12.83
N ALA A 56 19.23 1.98 12.85
CA ALA A 56 18.18 0.98 12.65
C ALA A 56 17.14 0.97 13.79
N SER A 57 17.52 1.42 14.98
CA SER A 57 16.62 1.53 16.13
C SER A 57 15.79 2.82 16.17
N ARG A 58 16.03 3.76 15.24
CA ARG A 58 15.32 5.06 15.18
C ARG A 58 13.97 4.93 14.50
N LYS A 59 12.99 5.68 15.01
CA LYS A 59 11.69 5.82 14.36
C LYS A 59 11.79 6.76 13.15
N PRO A 60 10.89 6.63 12.16
CA PRO A 60 10.82 7.58 11.05
C PRO A 60 10.71 9.03 11.55
N GLY A 61 11.62 9.89 11.06
CA GLY A 61 11.68 11.31 11.44
C GLY A 61 12.58 11.64 12.63
N GLU A 62 13.12 10.64 13.34
CA GLU A 62 14.12 10.87 14.38
C GLU A 62 15.53 11.04 13.79
N ARG A 63 16.36 11.86 14.44
CA ARG A 63 17.72 12.15 13.96
C ARG A 63 18.58 10.88 13.97
N THR A 64 19.16 10.56 12.82
CA THR A 64 20.19 9.52 12.62
C THR A 64 21.58 10.14 12.65
N ILE A 65 22.61 9.30 12.78
CA ILE A 65 24.02 9.73 12.70
C ILE A 65 24.63 9.23 11.41
N GLN A 66 25.32 10.11 10.71
CA GLN A 66 26.12 9.73 9.55
C GLN A 66 27.57 9.51 9.96
N PHE A 67 28.22 8.48 9.43
CA PHE A 67 29.64 8.22 9.75
C PHE A 67 30.56 9.41 9.43
N GLY A 68 30.26 10.17 8.37
CA GLY A 68 31.00 11.39 8.02
C GLY A 68 30.90 12.53 9.04
N GLU A 69 29.83 12.56 9.85
CA GLU A 69 29.69 13.52 10.97
C GLU A 69 30.65 13.18 12.12
N ILE A 70 31.08 11.92 12.23
CA ILE A 70 31.96 11.42 13.30
C ILE A 70 33.42 11.40 12.88
N PHE A 71 33.69 11.08 11.59
CA PHE A 71 35.02 10.95 11.02
C PHE A 71 35.18 11.78 9.75
N SER A 72 35.71 13.00 9.90
CA SER A 72 36.28 13.76 8.79
C SER A 72 37.78 13.51 8.64
N GLN A 73 38.38 13.94 7.52
CA GLN A 73 39.82 13.75 7.25
C GLN A 73 40.70 14.48 8.27
N ASP A 74 40.17 15.54 8.87
CA ASP A 74 40.78 16.32 9.94
C ASP A 74 39.93 16.14 11.20
N PHE A 75 40.46 15.45 12.22
CA PHE A 75 39.74 15.20 13.47
C PHE A 75 39.50 16.52 14.21
N THR A 76 38.36 17.17 13.97
CA THR A 76 38.04 18.46 14.59
C THR A 76 37.29 18.26 15.92
N ASP A 77 37.54 19.17 16.87
CA ASP A 77 36.82 19.22 18.15
C ASP A 77 35.30 19.39 17.96
N ALA A 78 34.89 20.06 16.89
CA ALA A 78 33.48 20.31 16.57
C ALA A 78 32.65 19.02 16.35
N GLN A 79 33.24 17.96 15.80
CA GLN A 79 32.56 16.66 15.63
C GLN A 79 32.36 15.93 16.96
N ARG A 80 33.27 16.13 17.92
CA ARG A 80 33.16 15.61 19.28
C ARG A 80 31.98 16.27 20.00
N ASP A 81 31.81 17.57 19.79
CA ASP A 81 30.74 18.34 20.42
C ASP A 81 29.35 17.91 19.96
N VAL A 82 29.19 17.54 18.68
CA VAL A 82 27.92 16.98 18.16
C VAL A 82 27.56 15.67 18.87
N LEU A 83 28.50 14.74 19.00
CA LEU A 83 28.27 13.46 19.70
C LEU A 83 28.01 13.66 21.20
N ASN A 84 28.78 14.54 21.85
CA ASN A 84 28.58 14.86 23.26
C ASN A 84 27.23 15.53 23.51
N GLN A 85 26.78 16.40 22.60
CA GLN A 85 25.45 16.99 22.66
C GLN A 85 24.36 15.92 22.51
N MET A 86 24.51 15.00 21.55
CA MET A 86 23.57 13.88 21.39
C MET A 86 23.52 12.98 22.63
N ILE A 87 24.66 12.67 23.26
CA ILE A 87 24.73 11.91 24.52
C ILE A 87 23.99 12.63 25.66
N THR A 88 24.04 13.97 25.67
CA THR A 88 23.41 14.79 26.70
C THR A 88 21.90 14.89 26.51
N GLU A 89 21.45 14.98 25.26
CA GLU A 89 20.03 15.10 24.89
C GLU A 89 19.31 13.73 24.83
N GLU A 90 20.06 12.63 24.70
CA GLU A 90 19.52 11.28 24.60
C GLU A 90 18.94 10.80 25.93
N LYS A 91 17.69 10.35 25.88
CA LYS A 91 16.92 9.90 27.05
C LYS A 91 16.93 8.37 27.17
N ASP A 92 17.11 7.66 26.07
CA ASP A 92 17.19 6.20 26.07
C ASP A 92 18.59 5.75 26.52
N VAL A 93 18.63 4.99 27.62
CA VAL A 93 19.88 4.49 28.22
C VAL A 93 20.65 3.57 27.27
N SER A 94 19.95 2.79 26.46
CA SER A 94 20.56 1.89 25.47
C SER A 94 21.25 2.70 24.38
N TYR A 95 20.57 3.71 23.85
CA TYR A 95 21.11 4.58 22.80
C TYR A 95 22.27 5.42 23.30
N LYS A 96 22.13 5.97 24.51
CA LYS A 96 23.22 6.69 25.17
C LYS A 96 24.48 5.81 25.29
N SER A 97 24.32 4.54 25.68
CA SER A 97 25.45 3.60 25.76
C SER A 97 26.11 3.30 24.40
N LEU A 98 25.35 3.33 23.30
CA LEU A 98 25.88 3.16 21.95
C LEU A 98 26.68 4.40 21.54
N LEU A 99 26.18 5.59 21.82
CA LEU A 99 26.87 6.85 21.54
C LEU A 99 28.17 6.99 22.34
N GLU A 100 28.16 6.62 23.62
CA GLU A 100 29.36 6.63 24.47
C GLU A 100 30.44 5.66 23.94
N LYS A 101 30.04 4.48 23.46
CA LYS A 101 30.98 3.52 22.81
C LYS A 101 31.55 4.08 21.52
N ILE A 102 30.74 4.76 20.70
CA ILE A 102 31.20 5.41 19.47
C ILE A 102 32.26 6.48 19.78
N VAL A 103 32.06 7.27 20.84
CA VAL A 103 33.05 8.26 21.29
C VAL A 103 34.33 7.58 21.77
N ALA A 104 34.23 6.53 22.59
CA ALA A 104 35.40 5.80 23.09
C ALA A 104 36.22 5.15 21.95
N ASP A 105 35.55 4.56 20.97
CA ASP A 105 36.19 3.95 19.79
C ASP A 105 36.86 5.03 18.92
N ARG A 106 36.26 6.23 18.79
CA ARG A 106 36.85 7.41 18.11
C ARG A 106 38.13 7.88 18.80
N ASP A 107 38.10 8.06 20.12
CA ASP A 107 39.27 8.51 20.88
C ASP A 107 40.41 7.49 20.80
N THR A 108 40.06 6.20 20.75
CA THR A 108 41.03 5.11 20.50
C THR A 108 41.67 5.24 19.12
N ILE A 109 40.89 5.51 18.08
CA ILE A 109 41.39 5.72 16.71
C ILE A 109 42.35 6.92 16.66
N GLN A 110 41.99 8.04 17.29
CA GLN A 110 42.83 9.24 17.32
C GLN A 110 44.18 8.96 18.00
N ASN A 111 44.17 8.35 19.19
CA ASN A 111 45.37 7.97 19.91
C ASN A 111 46.27 7.01 19.11
N LEU A 112 45.68 6.04 18.40
CA LEU A 112 46.44 5.12 17.56
C LEU A 112 47.05 5.82 16.34
N GLN A 113 46.34 6.78 15.75
CA GLN A 113 46.86 7.57 14.62
C GLN A 113 48.02 8.47 15.02
N GLU A 114 47.98 9.08 16.20
CA GLU A 114 49.12 9.83 16.75
C GLU A 114 50.34 8.93 16.92
N LYS A 115 50.15 7.71 17.43
CA LYS A 115 51.23 6.71 17.53
C LYS A 115 51.77 6.30 16.17
N VAL A 116 50.91 6.05 15.19
CA VAL A 116 51.32 5.75 13.81
C VAL A 116 52.15 6.90 13.25
N MET A 117 51.72 8.15 13.42
CA MET A 117 52.48 9.32 12.95
C MET A 117 53.88 9.40 13.59
N HIS A 118 54.01 9.12 14.89
CA HIS A 118 55.30 9.08 15.56
C HIS A 118 56.20 7.94 15.10
N LEU A 119 55.63 6.75 14.84
CA LEU A 119 56.36 5.60 14.32
C LEU A 119 56.76 5.78 12.85
N GLU A 120 55.96 6.47 12.04
CA GLU A 120 56.30 6.82 10.65
C GLU A 120 57.53 7.75 10.59
N GLN A 121 57.71 8.62 11.60
CA GLN A 121 58.86 9.53 11.70
C GLN A 121 60.18 8.80 12.05
N SER A 122 60.12 7.58 12.60
CA SER A 122 61.28 6.79 12.97
C SER A 122 61.66 5.71 11.96
N LEU A 123 60.94 5.61 10.83
CA LEU A 123 61.25 4.67 9.75
C LEU A 123 62.58 5.00 9.07
N PRO A 124 63.38 3.98 8.68
CA PRO A 124 64.68 4.19 8.00
C PRO A 124 64.49 4.62 6.55
N ASP A 125 65.41 5.41 5.98
CA ASP A 125 65.30 6.08 4.65
C ASP A 125 65.08 5.22 3.38
N LYS A 126 64.89 3.90 3.46
CA LYS A 126 64.68 3.03 2.29
C LYS A 126 63.19 2.87 1.96
N PHE A 127 62.71 3.61 0.97
CA PHE A 127 61.34 3.55 0.45
C PHE A 127 61.30 3.76 -1.06
N VAL A 128 60.18 3.36 -1.66
CA VAL A 128 59.81 3.71 -3.03
C VAL A 128 58.58 4.62 -3.01
N VAL A 129 58.62 5.71 -3.77
CA VAL A 129 57.45 6.58 -3.95
C VAL A 129 56.58 6.01 -5.07
N ALA A 130 55.35 5.65 -4.73
CA ALA A 130 54.37 5.08 -5.66
C ALA A 130 53.98 6.11 -6.73
N LYS A 131 53.91 5.64 -7.98
CA LYS A 131 53.46 6.39 -9.14
C LYS A 131 52.07 5.92 -9.57
N LYS A 132 51.46 6.68 -10.49
CA LYS A 132 50.15 6.34 -11.03
C LYS A 132 50.19 4.98 -11.74
N GLY A 133 49.39 4.04 -11.25
CA GLY A 133 49.27 2.69 -11.81
C GLY A 133 50.19 1.65 -11.17
N ASP A 134 51.09 2.05 -10.27
CA ASP A 134 51.92 1.12 -9.51
C ASP A 134 51.04 0.25 -8.60
N ARG A 135 51.43 -1.01 -8.46
CA ARG A 135 50.82 -1.95 -7.51
C ARG A 135 51.82 -2.32 -6.45
N GLN A 136 51.35 -2.45 -5.21
CA GLN A 136 52.21 -2.83 -4.07
C GLN A 136 52.92 -4.16 -4.34
N HIS A 137 52.22 -5.11 -4.97
CA HIS A 137 52.79 -6.40 -5.38
C HIS A 137 54.01 -6.24 -6.30
N ASP A 138 53.90 -5.42 -7.34
CA ASP A 138 54.94 -5.27 -8.36
C ASP A 138 56.17 -4.55 -7.79
N LEU A 139 55.95 -3.53 -6.95
CA LEU A 139 57.03 -2.82 -6.26
C LEU A 139 57.77 -3.74 -5.27
N ALA A 140 57.02 -4.55 -4.52
CA ALA A 140 57.58 -5.51 -3.56
C ALA A 140 58.34 -6.66 -4.26
N MET A 141 57.82 -7.16 -5.39
CA MET A 141 58.50 -8.16 -6.22
C MET A 141 59.82 -7.62 -6.74
N ASN A 142 59.82 -6.38 -7.25
CA ASN A 142 61.02 -5.71 -7.73
C ASN A 142 62.09 -5.57 -6.62
N TYR A 143 61.68 -5.16 -5.41
CA TYR A 143 62.58 -5.07 -4.26
C TYR A 143 63.18 -6.43 -3.89
N LEU A 144 62.36 -7.48 -3.77
CA LEU A 144 62.83 -8.80 -3.36
C LEU A 144 63.81 -9.39 -4.37
N VAL A 145 63.51 -9.31 -5.67
CA VAL A 145 64.31 -9.93 -6.72
C VAL A 145 65.56 -9.10 -7.05
N ASN A 146 65.41 -7.78 -7.23
CA ASN A 146 66.50 -6.96 -7.76
C ASN A 146 67.38 -6.35 -6.67
N GLU A 147 66.82 -5.97 -5.52
CA GLU A 147 67.60 -5.36 -4.43
C GLU A 147 68.05 -6.40 -3.41
N SER A 148 67.14 -7.29 -2.99
CA SER A 148 67.41 -8.31 -1.97
C SER A 148 67.96 -9.63 -2.54
N GLN A 149 68.05 -9.74 -3.87
CA GLN A 149 68.61 -10.91 -4.58
C GLN A 149 67.92 -12.24 -4.19
N VAL A 150 66.62 -12.19 -3.89
CA VAL A 150 65.79 -13.36 -3.58
C VAL A 150 65.34 -14.03 -4.88
N ASP A 151 65.37 -15.36 -4.91
CA ASP A 151 64.88 -16.13 -6.06
C ASP A 151 63.41 -15.78 -6.38
N PRO A 152 63.03 -15.61 -7.67
CA PRO A 152 61.67 -15.20 -8.04
C PRO A 152 60.55 -16.13 -7.55
N ALA A 153 60.79 -17.44 -7.43
CA ALA A 153 59.80 -18.37 -6.91
C ALA A 153 59.62 -18.17 -5.40
N LYS A 154 60.72 -17.98 -4.68
CA LYS A 154 60.72 -17.67 -3.25
C LYS A 154 60.10 -16.31 -2.96
N ALA A 155 60.36 -15.29 -3.78
CA ALA A 155 59.75 -13.98 -3.65
C ALA A 155 58.21 -14.06 -3.76
N LYS A 156 57.67 -14.86 -4.70
CA LYS A 156 56.21 -15.08 -4.81
C LYS A 156 55.63 -15.70 -3.54
N GLU A 157 56.31 -16.67 -2.95
CA GLU A 157 55.87 -17.30 -1.71
C GLU A 157 55.82 -16.29 -0.56
N LEU A 158 56.89 -15.51 -0.36
CA LEU A 158 56.94 -14.45 0.65
C LEU A 158 55.83 -13.41 0.46
N LEU A 159 55.57 -12.99 -0.78
CA LEU A 159 54.52 -12.00 -1.08
C LEU A 159 53.11 -12.53 -0.80
N SER A 160 52.87 -13.84 -0.95
CA SER A 160 51.57 -14.44 -0.65
C SER A 160 51.20 -14.42 0.84
N GLN A 161 52.20 -14.28 1.71
CA GLN A 161 52.04 -14.24 3.17
C GLN A 161 51.85 -12.83 3.72
N VAL A 162 52.00 -11.79 2.88
CA VAL A 162 51.91 -10.39 3.29
C VAL A 162 50.65 -9.75 2.76
N ASP A 163 50.03 -8.92 3.59
CA ASP A 163 48.89 -8.11 3.22
C ASP A 163 49.31 -7.03 2.21
N GLN A 164 48.65 -7.02 1.05
CA GLN A 164 48.89 -6.09 -0.06
C GLN A 164 47.57 -5.43 -0.51
N THR A 165 46.61 -5.29 0.40
CA THR A 165 45.27 -4.76 0.11
C THR A 165 45.21 -3.24 0.01
N ASP A 166 46.31 -2.53 0.29
CA ASP A 166 46.36 -1.08 0.23
C ASP A 166 46.31 -0.57 -1.22
N GLU A 167 45.35 0.30 -1.50
CA GLU A 167 45.29 1.00 -2.78
C GLU A 167 46.35 2.13 -2.80
N LEU A 168 47.30 2.01 -3.73
CA LEU A 168 48.37 2.99 -3.88
C LEU A 168 47.88 4.22 -4.65
N VAL A 169 48.04 5.38 -4.02
CA VAL A 169 47.84 6.69 -4.65
C VAL A 169 49.21 7.29 -4.96
N PRO A 170 49.35 8.04 -6.08
CA PRO A 170 50.61 8.71 -6.40
C PRO A 170 51.13 9.56 -5.23
N GLY A 171 52.40 9.36 -4.87
CA GLY A 171 53.05 10.03 -3.73
C GLY A 171 53.11 9.20 -2.45
N ASN A 172 52.36 8.09 -2.34
CA ASN A 172 52.49 7.17 -1.20
C ASN A 172 53.92 6.63 -1.13
N LYS A 173 54.47 6.48 0.08
CA LYS A 173 55.77 5.83 0.27
C LYS A 173 55.54 4.37 0.65
N VAL A 174 56.13 3.46 -0.12
CA VAL A 174 56.10 2.03 0.13
C VAL A 174 57.45 1.60 0.69
N TRP A 175 57.42 1.05 1.90
CA TRP A 175 58.57 0.57 2.64
C TRP A 175 58.69 -0.93 2.48
N PHE A 176 59.93 -1.41 2.40
CA PHE A 176 60.25 -2.81 2.26
C PHE A 176 61.32 -3.20 3.27
N ALA A 177 61.11 -4.33 3.94
CA ALA A 177 62.10 -4.94 4.81
C ALA A 177 62.09 -6.46 4.57
N TYR A 178 63.26 -7.03 4.33
CA TYR A 178 63.45 -8.46 4.21
C TYR A 178 64.57 -8.88 5.16
N ASP A 179 64.28 -9.83 6.05
CA ASP A 179 65.29 -10.49 6.89
C ASP A 179 65.65 -11.86 6.29
N PRO A 180 66.86 -12.01 5.71
CA PRO A 180 67.31 -13.29 5.17
C PRO A 180 67.50 -14.38 6.24
N LYS A 181 67.66 -14.02 7.53
CA LYS A 181 67.89 -14.97 8.62
C LYS A 181 66.60 -15.60 9.13
N GLN A 182 65.55 -14.79 9.25
CA GLN A 182 64.21 -15.24 9.65
C GLN A 182 63.34 -15.61 8.46
N ASP A 183 63.79 -15.29 7.24
CA ASP A 183 63.04 -15.45 6.00
C ASP A 183 61.68 -14.73 6.00
N VAL A 184 61.67 -13.53 6.60
CA VAL A 184 60.45 -12.73 6.77
C VAL A 184 60.54 -11.49 5.88
N PHE A 185 59.53 -11.33 5.03
CA PHE A 185 59.31 -10.10 4.27
C PHE A 185 58.18 -9.28 4.90
N ARG A 186 58.38 -7.96 5.00
CA ARG A 186 57.37 -7.00 5.43
C ARG A 186 57.33 -5.84 4.44
N THR A 187 56.12 -5.40 4.13
CA THR A 187 55.88 -4.16 3.40
C THR A 187 54.88 -3.30 4.16
N TYR A 188 55.03 -1.99 4.03
CA TYR A 188 54.16 -1.01 4.65
C TYR A 188 53.98 0.19 3.73
N VAL A 189 52.81 0.82 3.75
CA VAL A 189 52.53 1.99 2.93
C VAL A 189 52.21 3.17 3.84
N THR A 190 52.95 4.27 3.70
CA THR A 190 52.70 5.53 4.39
C THR A 190 52.24 6.60 3.41
N ARG A 191 51.68 7.69 3.96
CA ARG A 191 51.23 8.85 3.17
C ARG A 191 52.30 9.39 2.24
N GLY A 192 53.55 9.47 2.71
CA GLY A 192 54.62 10.05 1.91
C GLY A 192 54.32 11.48 1.48
N GLU A 193 54.37 11.71 0.17
CA GLU A 193 54.04 12.98 -0.49
C GLU A 193 52.58 13.05 -0.96
N ALA A 194 51.80 11.97 -0.79
CA ALA A 194 50.40 11.96 -1.16
C ALA A 194 49.56 12.85 -0.24
N ASN A 195 48.43 13.33 -0.76
CA ASN A 195 47.46 14.08 0.04
C ASN A 195 46.68 13.21 1.02
N GLN A 196 46.75 11.87 0.90
CA GLN A 196 45.95 10.93 1.67
C GLN A 196 46.79 9.73 2.09
N THR A 197 46.53 9.19 3.29
CA THR A 197 47.08 7.90 3.71
C THR A 197 46.32 6.76 3.03
N PRO A 198 46.92 5.57 2.85
CA PRO A 198 46.21 4.37 2.35
C PRO A 198 44.93 4.07 3.15
N LEU A 199 45.01 4.23 4.46
CA LEU A 199 43.87 4.12 5.36
C LEU A 199 42.74 5.12 5.01
N ALA A 200 43.09 6.37 4.70
CA ALA A 200 42.11 7.38 4.31
C ALA A 200 41.41 7.03 2.99
N VAL A 201 42.14 6.43 2.04
CA VAL A 201 41.60 5.96 0.75
C VAL A 201 40.63 4.80 0.98
N ARG A 202 41.05 3.79 1.75
CA ARG A 202 40.21 2.63 2.05
C ARG A 202 38.94 3.02 2.80
N ARG A 203 39.05 3.93 3.77
CA ARG A 203 37.90 4.51 4.47
C ARG A 203 36.99 5.29 3.53
N ALA A 204 37.54 6.06 2.59
CA ALA A 204 36.72 6.80 1.63
C ALA A 204 35.91 5.85 0.73
N LEU A 205 36.51 4.76 0.26
CA LEU A 205 35.81 3.74 -0.52
C LEU A 205 34.74 3.01 0.29
N GLN A 206 35.08 2.59 1.51
CA GLN A 206 34.12 1.94 2.40
C GLN A 206 32.95 2.87 2.74
N ARG A 207 33.21 4.16 2.98
CA ARG A 207 32.16 5.18 3.15
C ARG A 207 31.25 5.27 1.93
N LYS A 208 31.83 5.29 0.72
CA LYS A 208 31.06 5.38 -0.52
C LYS A 208 30.13 4.18 -0.68
N ILE A 209 30.66 2.96 -0.49
CA ILE A 209 29.87 1.73 -0.58
C ILE A 209 28.73 1.73 0.45
N ILE A 210 28.99 2.21 1.66
CA ILE A 210 27.98 2.29 2.72
C ILE A 210 26.91 3.34 2.38
N SER A 211 27.29 4.53 1.91
CA SER A 211 26.36 5.57 1.47
C SER A 211 25.43 5.06 0.37
N GLU A 212 26.02 4.46 -0.67
CA GLU A 212 25.25 3.91 -1.80
C GLU A 212 24.29 2.79 -1.35
N ARG A 213 24.74 1.93 -0.43
CA ARG A 213 23.89 0.88 0.16
C ARG A 213 22.73 1.47 0.96
N ASP A 214 22.97 2.51 1.75
CA ASP A 214 21.97 3.11 2.61
C ASP A 214 20.96 3.92 1.81
N GLU A 215 21.41 4.66 0.80
CA GLU A 215 20.55 5.29 -0.22
C GLU A 215 19.64 4.26 -0.90
N ALA A 216 20.21 3.15 -1.38
CA ALA A 216 19.45 2.08 -2.02
C ALA A 216 18.42 1.42 -1.07
N ARG A 217 18.73 1.34 0.24
CA ARG A 217 17.77 0.86 1.24
C ARG A 217 16.62 1.84 1.46
N THR A 218 16.93 3.13 1.59
CA THR A 218 15.91 4.17 1.74
C THR A 218 14.98 4.21 0.54
N GLU A 219 15.52 4.16 -0.68
CA GLU A 219 14.73 4.10 -1.92
C GLU A 219 13.81 2.88 -1.94
N ARG A 220 14.33 1.70 -1.59
CA ARG A 220 13.54 0.46 -1.52
C ARG A 220 12.41 0.56 -0.50
N ASP A 221 12.68 1.11 0.69
CA ASP A 221 11.69 1.20 1.76
C ASP A 221 10.59 2.22 1.40
N SER A 222 10.94 3.33 0.72
CA SER A 222 9.97 4.26 0.12
C SER A 222 9.10 3.58 -0.93
N ALA A 223 9.72 2.88 -1.89
CA ALA A 223 9.01 2.16 -2.93
C ALA A 223 8.09 1.06 -2.38
N GLN A 224 8.50 0.39 -1.31
CA GLN A 224 7.67 -0.61 -0.63
C GLN A 224 6.44 0.05 0.01
N SER A 225 6.62 1.18 0.69
CA SER A 225 5.52 1.94 1.30
C SER A 225 4.50 2.42 0.26
N GLU A 226 4.98 2.94 -0.88
CA GLU A 226 4.12 3.33 -2.01
C GLU A 226 3.36 2.14 -2.61
N ARG A 227 4.02 0.98 -2.75
CA ARG A 227 3.36 -0.24 -3.23
C ARG A 227 2.27 -0.74 -2.29
N ASP A 228 2.48 -0.68 -0.99
CA ASP A 228 1.49 -1.11 0.00
C ASP A 228 0.30 -0.15 0.04
N ALA A 229 0.54 1.16 -0.09
CA ALA A 229 -0.53 2.16 -0.24
C ALA A 229 -1.36 1.91 -1.51
N ALA A 230 -0.71 1.69 -2.67
CA ALA A 230 -1.39 1.39 -3.93
C ALA A 230 -2.22 0.10 -3.85
N ARG A 231 -1.73 -0.93 -3.16
CA ARG A 231 -2.49 -2.18 -2.93
C ARG A 231 -3.73 -1.96 -2.08
N ALA A 232 -3.63 -1.14 -1.04
CA ALA A 232 -4.77 -0.79 -0.20
C ALA A 232 -5.84 -0.03 -1.00
N GLU A 233 -5.42 0.93 -1.84
CA GLU A 233 -6.31 1.68 -2.73
C GLU A 233 -7.02 0.75 -3.74
N VAL A 234 -6.29 -0.17 -4.38
CA VAL A 234 -6.88 -1.15 -5.31
C VAL A 234 -7.93 -2.03 -4.61
N SER A 235 -7.65 -2.49 -3.39
CA SER A 235 -8.61 -3.27 -2.60
C SER A 235 -9.89 -2.47 -2.31
N GLN A 236 -9.74 -1.20 -1.92
CA GLN A 236 -10.87 -0.31 -1.68
C GLN A 236 -11.69 -0.08 -2.96
N LEU A 237 -11.04 0.17 -4.10
CA LEU A 237 -11.71 0.34 -5.39
C LEU A 237 -12.46 -0.92 -5.82
N GLN A 238 -11.91 -2.11 -5.56
CA GLN A 238 -12.61 -3.37 -5.83
C GLN A 238 -13.87 -3.53 -4.97
N GLN A 239 -13.81 -3.14 -3.69
CA GLN A 239 -14.98 -3.16 -2.82
C GLN A 239 -16.05 -2.17 -3.28
N VAL A 240 -15.66 -0.95 -3.65
CA VAL A 240 -16.58 0.06 -4.20
C VAL A 240 -17.21 -0.43 -5.49
N LYS A 241 -16.42 -1.03 -6.39
CA LYS A 241 -16.92 -1.61 -7.64
C LYS A 241 -17.97 -2.69 -7.38
N ALA A 242 -17.71 -3.63 -6.47
CA ALA A 242 -18.67 -4.67 -6.13
C ALA A 242 -19.98 -4.10 -5.56
N GLY A 243 -19.89 -3.02 -4.75
CA GLY A 243 -21.06 -2.29 -4.26
C GLY A 243 -21.88 -1.66 -5.40
N LEU A 244 -21.22 -0.96 -6.32
CA LEU A 244 -21.87 -0.35 -7.48
C LEU A 244 -22.51 -1.39 -8.41
N GLU A 245 -21.88 -2.55 -8.61
CA GLU A 245 -22.45 -3.64 -9.41
C GLU A 245 -23.73 -4.19 -8.76
N SER A 246 -23.77 -4.31 -7.43
CA SER A 246 -24.97 -4.68 -6.69
C SER A 246 -26.08 -3.63 -6.82
N ASP A 247 -25.74 -2.35 -6.70
CA ASP A 247 -26.70 -1.25 -6.84
C ASP A 247 -27.29 -1.20 -8.25
N ILE A 248 -26.45 -1.39 -9.29
CA ILE A 248 -26.91 -1.47 -10.68
C ILE A 248 -27.89 -2.63 -10.87
N ALA A 249 -27.59 -3.81 -10.33
CA ALA A 249 -28.48 -4.96 -10.41
C ALA A 249 -29.84 -4.68 -9.73
N ALA A 250 -29.82 -4.07 -8.54
CA ALA A 250 -31.02 -3.69 -7.82
C ALA A 250 -31.85 -2.65 -8.59
N LEU A 251 -31.20 -1.64 -9.18
CA LEU A 251 -31.87 -0.63 -10.01
C LEU A 251 -32.50 -1.23 -11.27
N GLN A 252 -31.82 -2.17 -11.93
CA GLN A 252 -32.37 -2.88 -13.09
C GLN A 252 -33.61 -3.70 -12.71
N GLN A 253 -33.57 -4.39 -11.57
CA GLN A 253 -34.73 -5.13 -11.05
C GLN A 253 -35.90 -4.20 -10.74
N ASN A 254 -35.63 -3.08 -10.06
CA ASN A 254 -36.64 -2.08 -9.74
C ASN A 254 -37.26 -1.46 -11.00
N LYS A 255 -36.43 -1.16 -12.00
CA LYS A 255 -36.89 -0.66 -13.30
C LYS A 255 -37.83 -1.65 -13.98
N ALA A 256 -37.44 -2.93 -14.06
CA ALA A 256 -38.28 -3.97 -14.66
C ALA A 256 -39.61 -4.15 -13.91
N ALA A 257 -39.58 -4.11 -12.57
CA ALA A 257 -40.79 -4.17 -11.75
C ALA A 257 -41.71 -2.97 -11.97
N LEU A 258 -41.13 -1.76 -12.11
CA LEU A 258 -41.88 -0.55 -12.37
C LEU A 258 -42.50 -0.57 -13.78
N GLU A 259 -41.75 -0.97 -14.80
CA GLU A 259 -42.23 -1.13 -16.17
C GLU A 259 -43.39 -2.14 -16.25
N ALA A 260 -43.27 -3.29 -15.56
CA ALA A 260 -44.35 -4.27 -15.47
C ALA A 260 -45.61 -3.69 -14.78
N SER A 261 -45.42 -2.87 -13.75
CA SER A 261 -46.52 -2.23 -13.03
C SER A 261 -47.23 -1.18 -13.89
N VAL A 262 -46.45 -0.37 -14.62
CA VAL A 262 -46.97 0.61 -15.58
C VAL A 262 -47.74 -0.09 -16.70
N ALA A 263 -47.19 -1.17 -17.27
CA ALA A 263 -47.85 -1.94 -18.32
C ALA A 263 -49.20 -2.51 -17.86
N ARG A 264 -49.25 -3.08 -16.63
CA ARG A 264 -50.51 -3.58 -16.04
C ARG A 264 -51.52 -2.46 -15.85
N LEU A 265 -51.12 -1.36 -15.20
CA LEU A 265 -52.02 -0.22 -14.96
C LEU A 265 -52.54 0.39 -16.27
N SER A 266 -51.66 0.53 -17.27
CA SER A 266 -52.06 1.01 -18.60
C SER A 266 -53.03 0.05 -19.28
N GLY A 267 -52.83 -1.27 -19.16
CA GLY A 267 -53.74 -2.29 -19.65
C GLY A 267 -55.10 -2.22 -18.97
N ASP A 268 -55.13 -2.18 -17.64
CA ASP A 268 -56.35 -2.09 -16.84
C ASP A 268 -57.13 -0.80 -17.15
N LEU A 269 -56.44 0.34 -17.27
CA LEU A 269 -57.06 1.60 -17.66
C LEU A 269 -57.62 1.53 -19.08
N SER A 270 -56.87 0.98 -20.03
CA SER A 270 -57.34 0.79 -21.40
C SER A 270 -58.56 -0.11 -21.46
N PHE A 271 -58.58 -1.21 -20.70
CA PHE A 271 -59.73 -2.10 -20.62
C PHE A 271 -60.93 -1.35 -20.04
N ARG A 272 -60.79 -0.70 -18.89
CA ARG A 272 -61.89 0.06 -18.26
C ARG A 272 -62.42 1.19 -19.14
N GLN A 273 -61.55 1.89 -19.87
CA GLN A 273 -61.96 2.95 -20.79
C GLN A 273 -62.72 2.43 -22.00
N ASN A 274 -62.43 1.20 -22.46
CA ASN A 274 -63.03 0.64 -23.67
C ASN A 274 -64.14 -0.39 -23.40
N SER A 275 -64.39 -0.72 -22.14
CA SER A 275 -65.41 -1.70 -21.75
C SER A 275 -66.74 -1.04 -21.37
N LEU A 276 -67.83 -1.73 -21.71
CA LEU A 276 -69.15 -1.53 -21.14
C LEU A 276 -69.28 -2.42 -19.91
N PHE A 277 -69.58 -1.83 -18.75
CA PHE A 277 -69.89 -2.58 -17.54
C PHE A 277 -71.40 -2.81 -17.48
N TYR A 278 -71.84 -4.05 -17.34
CA TYR A 278 -73.26 -4.35 -17.31
C TYR A 278 -73.63 -5.35 -16.23
N HIS A 279 -74.89 -5.27 -15.83
CA HIS A 279 -75.54 -6.26 -14.97
C HIS A 279 -76.84 -6.67 -15.64
N ALA A 280 -77.08 -7.98 -15.77
CA ALA A 280 -78.32 -8.50 -16.32
C ALA A 280 -79.10 -9.24 -15.24
N ALA A 281 -80.39 -8.95 -15.11
CA ALA A 281 -81.24 -9.59 -14.12
C ALA A 281 -82.71 -9.59 -14.54
N ASN A 282 -83.48 -10.51 -13.96
CA ASN A 282 -84.92 -10.57 -14.15
C ASN A 282 -85.60 -9.31 -13.57
N VAL A 283 -86.57 -8.75 -14.30
CA VAL A 283 -87.36 -7.59 -13.87
C VAL A 283 -88.07 -7.84 -12.53
N ARG A 284 -88.49 -9.07 -12.23
CA ARG A 284 -89.12 -9.42 -10.94
C ARG A 284 -88.12 -9.25 -9.80
N ASP A 285 -86.95 -9.87 -9.90
CA ASP A 285 -85.87 -9.78 -8.93
C ASP A 285 -85.39 -8.34 -8.72
N LEU A 286 -85.28 -7.57 -9.80
CA LEU A 286 -84.89 -6.15 -9.74
C LEU A 286 -85.91 -5.28 -9.01
N LYS A 287 -87.21 -5.61 -9.07
CA LYS A 287 -88.26 -4.94 -8.30
C LYS A 287 -88.25 -5.36 -6.83
N GLU A 288 -88.10 -6.65 -6.56
CA GLU A 288 -88.00 -7.19 -5.18
C GLU A 288 -86.81 -6.60 -4.43
N ARG A 289 -85.68 -6.38 -5.13
CA ARG A 289 -84.47 -5.75 -4.59
C ARG A 289 -84.56 -4.22 -4.48
N GLY A 290 -85.65 -3.61 -4.95
CA GLY A 290 -85.84 -2.15 -4.93
C GLY A 290 -85.04 -1.36 -5.96
N VAL A 291 -84.37 -2.03 -6.91
CA VAL A 291 -83.56 -1.41 -7.97
C VAL A 291 -84.44 -0.75 -9.03
N LEU A 292 -85.63 -1.33 -9.31
CA LEU A 292 -86.63 -0.78 -10.22
C LEU A 292 -87.90 -0.36 -9.46
N SER A 293 -88.31 0.90 -9.57
CA SER A 293 -89.58 1.36 -8.96
C SER A 293 -90.81 0.98 -9.80
N GLY A 294 -91.92 0.68 -9.13
CA GLY A 294 -93.19 0.30 -9.78
C GLY A 294 -93.94 1.45 -10.46
N VAL A 295 -93.62 2.71 -10.16
CA VAL A 295 -94.40 3.90 -10.60
C VAL A 295 -93.65 4.78 -11.60
N LEU A 296 -92.34 4.93 -11.43
CA LEU A 296 -91.45 5.61 -12.37
C LEU A 296 -90.43 4.58 -12.85
N LYS A 297 -90.37 4.31 -14.15
CA LYS A 297 -89.39 3.40 -14.77
C LYS A 297 -87.97 3.99 -14.74
N ARG A 298 -87.51 4.45 -13.57
CA ARG A 298 -86.18 4.98 -13.29
C ARG A 298 -85.50 4.03 -12.30
N VAL A 299 -84.20 3.81 -12.49
CA VAL A 299 -83.35 3.15 -11.50
C VAL A 299 -83.36 4.04 -10.25
N GLN A 300 -83.72 3.48 -9.09
CA GLN A 300 -83.56 4.21 -7.83
C GLN A 300 -82.12 4.05 -7.37
N ASP A 301 -81.49 5.13 -6.87
CA ASP A 301 -80.17 5.12 -6.21
C ASP A 301 -80.24 4.38 -4.87
N VAL A 302 -80.61 3.11 -4.88
CA VAL A 302 -80.83 2.33 -3.65
C VAL A 302 -80.16 0.96 -3.79
N LYS A 303 -79.00 0.87 -3.13
CA LYS A 303 -78.09 -0.27 -2.95
C LYS A 303 -77.36 -0.75 -4.23
N PRO A 304 -76.05 -1.06 -4.13
CA PRO A 304 -75.19 -1.15 -5.30
C PRO A 304 -75.57 -2.36 -6.14
N VAL A 305 -76.14 -2.12 -7.32
CA VAL A 305 -76.06 -3.08 -8.40
C VAL A 305 -74.58 -3.21 -8.73
N ASN A 306 -74.02 -4.40 -8.54
CA ASN A 306 -72.64 -4.66 -8.92
C ASN A 306 -72.61 -4.93 -10.43
N PHE A 307 -72.05 -4.00 -11.20
CA PHE A 307 -71.75 -4.20 -12.63
C PHE A 307 -70.48 -5.03 -12.77
N ASP A 308 -70.58 -6.30 -12.36
CA ASP A 308 -69.49 -7.28 -12.28
C ASP A 308 -69.12 -7.89 -13.63
N THR A 309 -69.95 -7.69 -14.65
CA THR A 309 -69.68 -8.17 -16.01
C THR A 309 -69.21 -7.01 -16.88
N ALA A 310 -68.11 -7.22 -17.63
CA ALA A 310 -67.56 -6.22 -18.53
C ALA A 310 -67.44 -6.79 -19.95
N LEU A 311 -67.81 -5.97 -20.94
CA LEU A 311 -67.67 -6.27 -22.36
C LEU A 311 -66.68 -5.29 -22.98
N ASP A 312 -65.50 -5.75 -23.41
CA ASP A 312 -64.55 -4.90 -24.17
C ASP A 312 -65.10 -4.63 -25.56
N LEU A 313 -65.50 -3.39 -25.80
CA LEU A 313 -66.18 -2.97 -27.02
C LEU A 313 -65.24 -2.91 -28.24
N ARG A 314 -63.94 -3.12 -28.06
CA ARG A 314 -62.98 -3.27 -29.16
C ARG A 314 -62.99 -4.68 -29.75
N GLU A 315 -63.33 -5.67 -28.94
CA GLU A 315 -63.30 -7.09 -29.32
C GLU A 315 -64.68 -7.62 -29.64
N ASN A 316 -65.70 -7.21 -28.88
CA ASN A 316 -67.06 -7.70 -29.04
C ASN A 316 -68.10 -6.63 -28.68
N THR A 317 -69.18 -6.57 -29.44
CA THR A 317 -70.30 -5.63 -29.24
C THR A 317 -71.59 -6.34 -28.85
N THR A 318 -71.58 -7.67 -28.70
CA THR A 318 -72.79 -8.46 -28.48
C THR A 318 -72.81 -9.10 -27.10
N ILE A 319 -73.90 -8.87 -26.37
CA ILE A 319 -74.23 -9.53 -25.10
C ILE A 319 -75.31 -10.57 -25.39
N THR A 320 -75.03 -11.83 -25.07
CA THR A 320 -76.01 -12.92 -25.20
C THR A 320 -76.62 -13.21 -23.83
N LEU A 321 -77.94 -13.23 -23.76
CA LEU A 321 -78.73 -13.44 -22.54
C LEU A 321 -79.52 -14.74 -22.68
N GLU A 322 -79.18 -15.72 -21.86
CA GLU A 322 -79.87 -17.02 -21.83
C GLU A 322 -81.03 -17.02 -20.83
N PRO A 323 -82.24 -17.48 -21.21
CA PRO A 323 -83.43 -17.42 -20.34
C PRO A 323 -83.27 -18.12 -18.98
N ARG A 324 -82.62 -19.29 -19.01
CA ARG A 324 -82.42 -20.13 -17.82
C ARG A 324 -81.62 -19.42 -16.74
N SER A 325 -80.66 -18.57 -17.12
CA SER A 325 -79.84 -17.78 -16.20
C SER A 325 -80.64 -16.74 -15.42
N PHE A 326 -81.87 -16.44 -15.85
CA PHE A 326 -82.77 -15.47 -15.20
C PHE A 326 -84.04 -16.13 -14.63
N GLY A 327 -84.11 -17.46 -14.60
CA GLY A 327 -85.29 -18.21 -14.15
C GLY A 327 -86.50 -18.05 -15.08
N LEU A 328 -86.25 -17.83 -16.38
CA LEU A 328 -87.28 -17.64 -17.41
C LEU A 328 -87.26 -18.82 -18.40
N GLU A 329 -88.43 -19.19 -18.92
CA GLU A 329 -88.54 -20.17 -20.01
C GLU A 329 -88.19 -19.53 -21.37
N HIS A 330 -88.53 -18.25 -21.54
CA HIS A 330 -88.34 -17.47 -22.75
C HIS A 330 -88.06 -15.99 -22.37
N ILE A 331 -87.21 -15.29 -23.12
CA ILE A 331 -87.00 -13.84 -22.96
C ILE A 331 -87.78 -13.10 -24.05
N GLY A 332 -88.93 -12.54 -23.68
CA GLY A 332 -89.75 -11.74 -24.60
C GLY A 332 -89.33 -10.28 -24.71
N ARG A 333 -88.58 -9.75 -23.72
CA ARG A 333 -88.14 -8.35 -23.74
C ARG A 333 -86.87 -8.12 -22.91
N VAL A 334 -85.95 -7.31 -23.44
CA VAL A 334 -84.83 -6.76 -22.69
C VAL A 334 -84.94 -5.24 -22.65
N ARG A 335 -84.72 -4.64 -21.48
CA ARG A 335 -84.64 -3.19 -21.32
C ARG A 335 -83.24 -2.79 -20.91
N VAL A 336 -82.65 -1.88 -21.69
CA VAL A 336 -81.37 -1.25 -21.39
C VAL A 336 -81.61 0.01 -20.56
N LEU A 337 -80.96 0.13 -19.43
CA LEU A 337 -81.05 1.27 -18.53
C LEU A 337 -79.64 1.83 -18.26
N PRO A 338 -79.47 3.17 -18.12
CA PRO A 338 -80.50 4.22 -18.13
C PRO A 338 -81.20 4.42 -19.51
N PRO A 339 -82.44 4.96 -19.53
CA PRO A 339 -83.25 5.10 -20.75
C PRO A 339 -82.76 6.21 -21.70
N ILE A 340 -81.59 6.79 -21.43
CA ILE A 340 -80.93 7.75 -22.31
C ILE A 340 -80.42 7.09 -23.60
N PHE A 341 -80.11 5.79 -23.53
CA PHE A 341 -79.74 4.98 -24.68
C PHE A 341 -80.99 4.59 -25.47
N GLN A 342 -80.93 4.74 -26.79
CA GLN A 342 -82.06 4.55 -27.70
C GLN A 342 -81.92 3.26 -28.50
N GLU A 343 -82.93 2.40 -28.42
CA GLU A 343 -83.02 1.18 -29.21
C GLU A 343 -83.19 1.51 -30.70
N GLY A 344 -82.46 0.82 -31.58
CA GLY A 344 -82.38 1.06 -33.02
C GLY A 344 -81.33 2.09 -33.45
N ARG A 345 -80.85 2.95 -32.53
CA ARG A 345 -79.78 3.93 -32.78
C ARG A 345 -78.50 3.59 -32.02
N ASP A 346 -78.59 3.44 -30.71
CA ASP A 346 -77.44 3.25 -29.81
C ASP A 346 -77.17 1.75 -29.55
N PHE A 347 -78.24 0.95 -29.50
CA PHE A 347 -78.19 -0.52 -29.35
C PHE A 347 -79.37 -1.20 -30.06
N ARG A 348 -79.30 -2.51 -30.26
CA ARG A 348 -80.38 -3.36 -30.79
C ARG A 348 -80.61 -4.57 -29.89
N VAL A 349 -81.86 -4.93 -29.67
CA VAL A 349 -82.24 -6.19 -29.00
C VAL A 349 -82.90 -7.10 -30.02
N GLU A 350 -82.41 -8.33 -30.12
CA GLU A 350 -82.99 -9.39 -30.95
C GLU A 350 -83.35 -10.58 -30.05
N THR A 351 -84.62 -10.98 -30.03
CA THR A 351 -85.12 -12.13 -29.26
C THR A 351 -85.49 -13.25 -30.22
N SER A 352 -85.00 -14.46 -29.96
CA SER A 352 -85.30 -15.64 -30.77
C SER A 352 -86.56 -16.34 -30.25
N GLU A 353 -87.59 -16.46 -31.08
CA GLU A 353 -88.83 -17.18 -30.73
C GLU A 353 -88.58 -18.69 -30.54
N GLU A 354 -87.63 -19.27 -31.26
CA GLU A 354 -87.32 -20.71 -31.22
C GLU A 354 -86.49 -21.12 -30.01
N THR A 355 -85.50 -20.30 -29.63
CA THR A 355 -84.55 -20.64 -28.55
C THR A 355 -84.78 -19.85 -27.27
N GLY A 356 -85.60 -18.81 -27.33
CA GLY A 356 -85.87 -17.87 -26.23
C GLY A 356 -84.71 -16.95 -25.85
N ILE A 357 -83.55 -17.08 -26.50
CA ILE A 357 -82.35 -16.28 -26.23
C ILE A 357 -82.55 -14.84 -26.70
N ALA A 358 -82.07 -13.87 -25.91
CA ALA A 358 -81.97 -12.49 -26.33
C ALA A 358 -80.51 -12.09 -26.61
N ARG A 359 -80.28 -11.33 -27.68
CA ARG A 359 -78.99 -10.73 -28.02
C ARG A 359 -79.11 -9.22 -28.00
N VAL A 360 -78.27 -8.58 -27.19
CA VAL A 360 -78.14 -7.13 -27.16
C VAL A 360 -76.87 -6.77 -27.91
N THR A 361 -77.02 -6.10 -29.06
CA THR A 361 -75.90 -5.64 -29.88
C THR A 361 -75.71 -4.14 -29.69
N ILE A 362 -74.53 -3.72 -29.26
CA ILE A 362 -74.15 -2.31 -29.16
C ILE A 362 -73.84 -1.79 -30.56
N LEU A 363 -74.57 -0.75 -30.99
CA LEU A 363 -74.45 -0.18 -32.34
C LEU A 363 -73.50 1.03 -32.37
N ASP A 364 -73.49 1.82 -31.30
CA ASP A 364 -72.54 2.93 -31.11
C ASP A 364 -71.67 2.69 -29.86
N PRO A 365 -70.53 2.00 -30.00
CA PRO A 365 -69.63 1.69 -28.90
C PRO A 365 -69.15 2.91 -28.09
N GLU A 366 -68.96 4.08 -28.72
CA GLU A 366 -68.39 5.26 -28.06
C GLU A 366 -69.30 5.79 -26.95
N LEU A 367 -70.62 5.63 -27.08
CA LEU A 367 -71.59 6.03 -26.06
C LEU A 367 -71.58 5.12 -24.82
N PHE A 368 -71.11 3.88 -24.95
CA PHE A 368 -71.15 2.85 -23.90
C PHE A 368 -69.81 2.61 -23.22
N LYS A 369 -68.70 3.12 -23.78
CA LYS A 369 -67.36 3.05 -23.19
C LYS A 369 -67.29 3.65 -21.79
N GLY A 370 -66.83 2.87 -20.82
CA GLY A 370 -66.72 3.26 -19.41
C GLY A 370 -68.06 3.54 -18.74
N LYS A 371 -69.18 3.10 -19.32
CA LYS A 371 -70.52 3.26 -18.75
C LYS A 371 -70.96 1.99 -18.04
N GLU A 372 -71.86 2.19 -17.08
CA GLU A 372 -72.55 1.13 -16.36
C GLU A 372 -73.99 1.03 -16.88
N VAL A 373 -74.40 -0.17 -17.26
CA VAL A 373 -75.70 -0.42 -17.91
C VAL A 373 -76.42 -1.60 -17.26
N LEU A 374 -77.68 -1.40 -16.91
CA LEU A 374 -78.53 -2.44 -16.37
C LEU A 374 -79.41 -3.03 -17.49
N LEU A 375 -79.32 -4.33 -17.70
CA LEU A 375 -80.14 -5.10 -18.63
C LEU A 375 -81.27 -5.77 -17.84
N ALA A 376 -82.44 -5.15 -17.84
CA ALA A 376 -83.61 -5.69 -17.18
C ALA A 376 -84.37 -6.63 -18.13
N VAL A 377 -84.36 -7.92 -17.81
CA VAL A 377 -84.87 -9.01 -18.66
C VAL A 377 -86.27 -9.42 -18.22
N GLY A 378 -87.21 -9.48 -19.16
CA GLY A 378 -88.58 -9.93 -18.94
C GLY A 378 -88.94 -11.08 -19.86
N GLY A 379 -89.60 -12.10 -19.29
CA GLY A 379 -90.21 -13.22 -20.00
C GLY A 379 -91.72 -13.08 -20.10
#